data_AF-A0A1M5B3J6-F1
#
_entry.id   AF-A0A1M5B3J6-F1
#
_cell.length_a   1.000
_cell.length_b   1.000
_cell.length_c   1.000
_cell.angle_alpha   90.00
_cell.angle_beta   90.00
_cell.angle_gamma   90.00
#
_symmetry.space_group_name_H-M   'P 1'
#
loop_
_entity.id
_entity.type
_entity.pdbx_description
1 polymer ?
#
loop_
_entity_poly.entity_id
_entity_poly.type
_entity_poly.pdbx_seq_one_letter_code
_entity_poly.pdbx_strand_id
1 'polypeptide(L)'
;MAGNRSFKDYVAERFYNEIFATIQNYVIENKDTIDLWLYRVRNIGEIELSDIEVKFVSVSDLPEMKIEFDIVVEAELEVRESDYHYDESENCRQWFQLKCSGDLKCNLDDFIIYSVTDYTSKNKQPKPMSDSLVPFIYSEQLESVATEFLRKNYPEALKTPMAVDPQLLAEKMGLKIEIRDITKDFTVFGQIFFHDCEAEFYDKNSDKMVQTHVIAKTIFVDPKVYFLRNLGSVNNTIVHECVHWALHRKAFELERLYNNSVTKIKCQVVGGIKDSNRDATDWMEWQANALTPRIQMPISTFKEKAFELIKKYKQSLQTEEIIDVMEPVIDELALFFGVSRLAAKIRMIDVGYEEAIGTFTYIDGHYVKPHCFKKGFLKRNQTFSISAIDAAIQSFIDPELSALIKEGSYVYVDSHFVLKHPKYVTRDENGYAILTDYARTHMEECCLVFDLSIKSGFKESYHSECFLNRDKGSNIDF
;
A
#
# COMPACT_ATOMS: atom_id res chain seq x y z
N MET A 1 15.18 -9.21 -3.44
CA MET A 1 13.81 -9.73 -3.31
C MET A 1 13.74 -10.46 -1.99
N ALA A 2 13.11 -9.93 -0.94
CA ALA A 2 12.94 -10.63 0.35
C ALA A 2 12.47 -12.08 0.10
N GLY A 3 13.01 -13.06 0.81
CA GLY A 3 12.35 -14.38 0.81
C GLY A 3 11.04 -14.26 1.59
N ASN A 4 10.11 -15.19 1.45
CA ASN A 4 9.07 -15.32 2.47
C ASN A 4 9.75 -15.82 3.76
N ARG A 5 10.29 -14.91 4.58
CA ARG A 5 10.87 -15.22 5.89
C ARG A 5 9.81 -15.06 6.96
N SER A 6 9.69 -16.09 7.78
CA SER A 6 8.70 -16.21 8.83
C SER A 6 9.32 -15.84 10.17
N PHE A 7 8.81 -14.82 10.84
CA PHE A 7 9.25 -14.50 12.20
C PHE A 7 8.91 -15.62 13.18
N LYS A 8 7.77 -16.30 12.97
CA LYS A 8 7.40 -17.50 13.70
C LYS A 8 8.49 -18.56 13.60
N ASP A 9 8.93 -18.92 12.40
CA ASP A 9 9.93 -19.97 12.21
C ASP A 9 11.27 -19.56 12.84
N TYR A 10 11.65 -18.28 12.71
CA TYR A 10 12.87 -17.75 13.34
C TYR A 10 12.84 -17.90 14.86
N VAL A 11 11.72 -17.55 15.50
CA VAL A 11 11.54 -17.69 16.95
C VAL A 11 11.55 -19.16 17.36
N ALA A 12 10.87 -20.01 16.61
CA ALA A 12 10.78 -21.45 16.87
C ALA A 12 12.15 -22.14 16.81
N GLU A 13 13.00 -21.75 15.86
CA GLU A 13 14.35 -22.32 15.73
C GLU A 13 15.33 -21.72 16.74
N ARG A 14 15.35 -20.39 16.87
CA ARG A 14 16.40 -19.69 17.62
C ARG A 14 16.21 -19.79 19.14
N PHE A 15 14.97 -19.69 19.62
CA PHE A 15 14.66 -19.60 21.05
C PHE A 15 14.00 -20.85 21.60
N TYR A 16 14.12 -21.98 20.89
CA TYR A 16 13.52 -23.25 21.27
C TYR A 16 13.83 -23.63 22.72
N ASN A 17 15.12 -23.59 23.09
CA ASN A 17 15.58 -24.03 24.41
C ASN A 17 15.09 -23.12 25.53
N GLU A 18 15.10 -21.81 25.30
CA GLU A 18 14.62 -20.80 26.24
C GLU A 18 13.10 -20.94 26.48
N ILE A 19 12.33 -21.16 25.42
CA ILE A 19 10.88 -21.41 25.50
C ILE A 19 10.62 -22.73 26.24
N PHE A 20 11.34 -23.81 25.89
CA PHE A 20 11.20 -25.12 26.53
C PHE A 20 11.48 -25.04 28.03
N ALA A 21 12.61 -24.47 28.42
CA ALA A 21 12.99 -24.33 29.83
C ALA A 21 11.98 -23.48 30.61
N THR A 22 11.44 -22.44 29.98
CA THR A 22 10.44 -21.55 30.62
C THR A 22 9.11 -22.26 30.83
N ILE A 23 8.63 -23.04 29.86
CA ILE A 23 7.41 -23.85 30.00
C ILE A 23 7.62 -24.95 31.03
N GLN A 24 8.75 -25.66 31.01
CA GLN A 24 9.05 -26.70 32.00
C GLN A 24 8.99 -26.15 33.43
N ASN A 25 9.62 -24.99 33.68
CA ASN A 25 9.59 -24.35 34.98
C ASN A 25 8.17 -23.93 35.39
N TYR A 26 7.41 -23.33 34.46
CA TYR A 26 6.04 -22.91 34.72
C TYR A 26 5.14 -24.11 35.08
N VAL A 27 5.27 -25.22 34.37
CA VAL A 27 4.48 -26.44 34.60
C VAL A 27 4.80 -27.07 35.96
N ILE A 28 6.08 -27.12 36.36
CA ILE A 28 6.48 -27.59 37.69
C ILE A 28 5.91 -26.70 38.80
N GLU A 29 6.00 -25.38 38.64
CA GLU A 29 5.54 -24.42 39.66
C GLU A 29 4.01 -24.37 39.80
N ASN A 30 3.28 -24.70 38.72
CA ASN A 30 1.82 -24.59 38.65
C ASN A 30 1.12 -25.95 38.49
N LYS A 31 1.78 -27.05 38.86
CA LYS A 31 1.25 -28.41 38.68
C LYS A 31 -0.14 -28.67 39.27
N ASP A 32 -0.50 -27.94 40.32
CA ASP A 32 -1.78 -28.09 41.03
C ASP A 32 -2.89 -27.18 40.45
N THR A 33 -2.55 -26.22 39.59
CA THR A 33 -3.49 -25.22 39.05
C THR A 33 -3.69 -25.32 37.53
N ILE A 34 -2.78 -25.96 36.81
CA ILE A 34 -2.91 -26.17 35.36
C ILE A 34 -4.05 -27.15 35.09
N ASP A 35 -4.97 -26.75 34.21
CA ASP A 35 -6.09 -27.59 33.77
C ASP A 35 -5.61 -28.63 32.75
N LEU A 36 -5.19 -29.80 33.23
CA LEU A 36 -4.80 -30.94 32.40
C LEU A 36 -5.96 -31.93 32.26
N TRP A 37 -6.31 -32.26 31.02
CA TRP A 37 -7.31 -33.28 30.72
C TRP A 37 -6.70 -34.68 30.80
N LEU A 38 -6.71 -35.25 32.00
CA LEU A 38 -6.17 -36.58 32.31
C LEU A 38 -7.29 -37.60 32.56
N TYR A 39 -7.13 -38.83 32.08
CA TYR A 39 -8.11 -39.90 32.24
C TYR A 39 -7.64 -41.02 33.17
N ARG A 40 -6.32 -41.27 33.24
CA ARG A 40 -5.70 -42.36 33.99
C ARG A 40 -5.07 -41.88 35.29
N VAL A 41 -4.36 -40.76 35.24
CA VAL A 41 -3.70 -40.18 36.41
C VAL A 41 -4.71 -39.39 37.24
N ARG A 42 -4.92 -39.77 38.51
CA ARG A 42 -5.87 -39.08 39.40
C ARG A 42 -5.20 -38.02 40.26
N ASN A 43 -3.97 -38.28 40.70
CA ASN A 43 -3.17 -37.36 41.50
C ASN A 43 -1.83 -37.10 40.81
N ILE A 44 -1.60 -35.84 40.42
CA ILE A 44 -0.38 -35.43 39.71
C ILE A 44 0.80 -35.45 40.68
N GLY A 45 1.78 -36.33 40.43
CA GLY A 45 3.04 -36.37 41.16
C GLY A 45 4.09 -35.50 40.51
N GLU A 46 4.43 -35.86 39.28
CA GLU A 46 5.47 -35.23 38.45
C GLU A 46 4.90 -34.92 37.06
N ILE A 47 5.31 -33.78 36.50
CA ILE A 47 5.03 -33.41 35.11
C ILE A 47 6.36 -33.11 34.43
N GLU A 48 6.60 -33.75 33.29
CA GLU A 48 7.80 -33.57 32.48
C GLU A 48 7.40 -33.14 31.06
N LEU A 49 8.02 -32.08 30.56
CA LEU A 49 7.85 -31.62 29.18
C LEU A 49 8.67 -32.53 28.26
N SER A 50 8.01 -33.11 27.26
CA SER A 50 8.64 -33.97 26.25
C SER A 50 9.09 -33.18 25.02
N ASP A 51 8.21 -32.33 24.51
CA ASP A 51 8.43 -31.55 23.29
C ASP A 51 7.58 -30.27 23.28
N ILE A 52 7.97 -29.31 22.45
CA ILE A 52 7.17 -28.11 22.20
C ILE A 52 7.06 -27.80 20.71
N GLU A 53 5.89 -27.31 20.30
CA GLU A 53 5.69 -26.79 18.95
C GLU A 53 5.16 -25.35 19.02
N VAL A 54 5.90 -24.41 18.44
CA VAL A 54 5.42 -23.04 18.25
C VAL A 54 4.31 -23.05 17.20
N LYS A 55 3.07 -22.76 17.59
CA LYS A 55 1.92 -22.71 16.68
C LYS A 55 1.77 -21.36 16.01
N PHE A 56 1.85 -20.28 16.78
CA PHE A 56 1.65 -18.92 16.30
C PHE A 56 2.56 -17.93 17.00
N VAL A 57 3.00 -16.90 16.28
CA VAL A 57 3.63 -15.71 16.86
C VAL A 57 2.84 -14.49 16.40
N SER A 58 2.40 -13.67 17.36
CA SER A 58 1.67 -12.42 17.07
C SER A 58 2.51 -11.24 17.53
N VAL A 59 2.95 -10.41 16.58
CA VAL A 59 3.91 -9.34 16.84
C VAL A 59 3.23 -7.98 16.90
N SER A 60 3.62 -7.17 17.88
CA SER A 60 3.30 -5.76 18.07
C SER A 60 4.51 -4.88 17.79
N ASP A 61 4.28 -3.84 16.99
CA ASP A 61 5.27 -2.80 16.69
C ASP A 61 5.54 -1.90 17.91
N LEU A 62 6.82 -1.79 18.31
CA LEU A 62 7.31 -0.80 19.27
C LEU A 62 8.27 0.21 18.62
N PRO A 63 8.54 1.37 19.26
CA PRO A 63 9.47 2.35 18.72
C PRO A 63 10.84 1.79 18.34
N GLU A 64 11.43 2.40 17.31
CA GLU A 64 12.71 2.00 16.73
C GLU A 64 12.73 0.56 16.17
N MET A 65 13.55 -0.32 16.73
CA MET A 65 13.74 -1.70 16.26
C MET A 65 13.25 -2.74 17.28
N LYS A 66 12.62 -2.26 18.35
CA LYS A 66 12.02 -3.10 19.39
C LYS A 66 10.72 -3.72 18.92
N ILE A 67 10.42 -4.91 19.41
CA ILE A 67 9.16 -5.60 19.17
C ILE A 67 8.68 -6.24 20.46
N GLU A 68 7.38 -6.28 20.62
CA GLU A 68 6.70 -7.14 21.60
C GLU A 68 5.96 -8.23 20.84
N PHE A 69 5.93 -9.44 21.35
CA PHE A 69 5.24 -10.53 20.67
C PHE A 69 4.75 -11.60 21.64
N ASP A 70 3.61 -12.16 21.29
CA ASP A 70 3.04 -13.32 21.96
C ASP A 70 3.38 -14.58 21.19
N ILE A 71 3.97 -15.57 21.85
CA ILE A 71 4.22 -16.91 21.32
C ILE A 71 3.14 -17.83 21.87
N VAL A 72 2.44 -18.53 20.99
CA VAL A 72 1.52 -19.62 21.36
C VAL A 72 2.20 -20.95 21.08
N VAL A 73 2.34 -21.77 22.11
CA VAL A 73 3.07 -23.03 22.09
C VAL A 73 2.15 -24.16 22.48
N GLU A 74 2.17 -25.24 21.70
CA GLU A 74 1.61 -26.53 22.13
C GLU A 74 2.74 -27.32 22.80
N ALA A 75 2.53 -27.72 24.04
CA ALA A 75 3.46 -28.50 24.83
C ALA A 75 2.96 -29.94 24.95
N GLU A 76 3.84 -30.91 24.70
CA GLU A 76 3.60 -32.33 24.99
C GLU A 76 4.14 -32.66 26.37
N LEU A 77 3.26 -33.09 27.28
CA LEU A 77 3.56 -33.33 28.69
C LEU A 77 3.39 -34.82 29.01
N GLU A 78 4.38 -35.40 29.69
CA GLU A 78 4.27 -36.69 30.37
C GLU A 78 3.92 -36.44 31.84
N VAL A 79 2.77 -36.94 32.29
CA VAL A 79 2.30 -36.78 33.66
C VAL A 79 2.37 -38.12 34.36
N ARG A 80 3.01 -38.16 35.54
CA ARG A 80 3.13 -39.38 36.37
C ARG A 80 2.32 -39.26 37.65
N GLU A 81 1.67 -40.35 38.02
CA GLU A 81 0.88 -40.43 39.25
C GLU A 81 1.78 -40.35 40.50
N SER A 82 1.29 -39.69 41.55
CA SER A 82 2.04 -39.52 42.81
C SER A 82 2.11 -40.80 43.68
N ASP A 83 1.27 -41.79 43.40
CA ASP A 83 1.09 -42.98 44.24
C ASP A 83 1.94 -44.16 43.74
N TYR A 84 2.88 -44.62 44.57
CA TYR A 84 3.87 -45.67 44.25
C TYR A 84 3.28 -47.08 44.03
N HIS A 85 1.95 -47.22 44.01
CA HIS A 85 1.27 -48.50 43.84
C HIS A 85 1.00 -48.86 42.37
N TYR A 86 0.90 -47.87 41.48
CA TYR A 86 0.71 -48.07 40.06
C TYR A 86 1.60 -47.06 39.32
N ASP A 87 2.60 -47.54 38.56
CA ASP A 87 3.47 -46.71 37.70
C ASP A 87 2.68 -46.20 36.46
N GLU A 88 1.56 -45.52 36.69
CA GLU A 88 0.72 -44.97 35.64
C GLU A 88 1.27 -43.62 35.18
N SER A 89 1.45 -43.52 33.87
CA SER A 89 1.82 -42.28 33.18
C SER A 89 0.83 -42.01 32.05
N GLU A 90 0.58 -40.74 31.80
CA GLU A 90 -0.30 -40.29 30.74
C GLU A 90 0.31 -39.11 30.00
N ASN A 91 0.27 -39.17 28.66
CA ASN A 91 0.69 -38.06 27.82
C ASN A 91 -0.51 -37.18 27.51
N CYS A 92 -0.34 -35.88 27.68
CA CYS A 92 -1.34 -34.89 27.33
C CYS A 92 -0.72 -33.72 26.58
N ARG A 93 -1.58 -32.90 25.97
CA ARG A 93 -1.17 -31.68 25.27
C ARG A 93 -1.82 -30.49 25.95
N GLN A 94 -1.02 -29.45 26.20
CA GLN A 94 -1.50 -28.20 26.75
C GLN A 94 -0.96 -27.02 25.97
N TRP A 95 -1.78 -25.99 25.80
CA TRP A 95 -1.41 -24.80 25.04
C TRP A 95 -1.07 -23.66 26.00
N PHE A 96 0.08 -23.03 25.79
CA PHE A 96 0.56 -21.91 26.57
C PHE A 96 0.72 -20.67 25.69
N GLN A 97 0.51 -19.49 26.29
CA GLN A 97 0.87 -18.20 25.74
C GLN A 97 2.04 -17.61 26.52
N LEU A 98 3.10 -17.23 25.81
CA LEU A 98 4.26 -16.55 26.36
C LEU A 98 4.30 -15.13 25.83
N LYS A 99 4.39 -14.13 26.71
CA LYS A 99 4.61 -12.74 26.33
C LYS A 99 6.09 -12.42 26.34
N CYS A 100 6.55 -11.92 25.21
CA CYS A 100 7.97 -11.77 24.93
C CYS A 100 8.29 -10.37 24.40
N SER A 101 9.54 -9.97 24.54
CA SER A 101 10.06 -8.74 23.93
C SER A 101 11.51 -8.91 23.49
N GLY A 102 11.95 -8.09 22.55
CA GLY A 102 13.35 -8.01 22.13
C GLY A 102 13.59 -6.87 21.13
N ASP A 103 14.86 -6.62 20.81
CA ASP A 103 15.30 -5.60 19.87
C ASP A 103 16.00 -6.22 18.64
N LEU A 104 15.44 -5.98 17.45
CA LEU A 104 16.02 -6.45 16.19
C LEU A 104 17.39 -5.83 15.92
N LYS A 105 17.70 -4.67 16.53
CA LYS A 105 19.00 -4.01 16.39
C LYS A 105 20.15 -4.84 16.97
N CYS A 106 19.92 -5.59 18.04
CA CYS A 106 20.88 -6.54 18.61
C CYS A 106 20.52 -7.99 18.22
N ASN A 107 19.89 -8.19 17.07
CA ASN A 107 19.49 -9.51 16.57
C ASN A 107 18.58 -10.31 17.51
N LEU A 108 17.85 -9.65 18.43
CA LEU A 108 17.10 -10.29 19.52
C LEU A 108 17.99 -11.06 20.51
N ASP A 109 19.26 -10.68 20.67
CA ASP A 109 20.15 -11.19 21.73
C ASP A 109 19.63 -10.81 23.13
N ASP A 110 18.74 -9.81 23.23
CA ASP A 110 18.07 -9.34 24.45
C ASP A 110 16.67 -9.95 24.64
N PHE A 111 16.40 -11.10 24.00
CA PHE A 111 15.12 -11.79 24.11
C PHE A 111 14.74 -12.07 25.57
N ILE A 112 13.55 -11.63 25.96
CA ILE A 112 13.00 -11.81 27.30
C ILE A 112 11.58 -12.37 27.20
N ILE A 113 11.33 -13.45 27.94
CA ILE A 113 9.99 -13.92 28.27
C ILE A 113 9.65 -13.36 29.65
N TYR A 114 8.57 -12.59 29.77
CA TYR A 114 8.20 -11.93 31.02
C TYR A 114 6.85 -12.40 31.58
N SER A 115 6.10 -13.21 30.84
CA SER A 115 4.84 -13.81 31.32
C SER A 115 4.54 -15.09 30.57
N VAL A 116 4.05 -16.09 31.31
CA VAL A 116 3.49 -17.35 30.78
C VAL A 116 2.09 -17.52 31.36
N THR A 117 1.14 -17.90 30.52
CA THR A 117 -0.25 -18.16 30.92
C THR A 117 -0.83 -19.28 30.06
N ASP A 118 -1.87 -19.95 30.56
CA ASP A 118 -2.64 -20.90 29.75
C ASP A 118 -3.30 -20.18 28.56
N TYR A 119 -3.26 -20.81 27.39
CA TYR A 119 -3.85 -20.22 26.19
C TYR A 119 -5.37 -20.35 26.22
N THR A 120 -6.07 -19.22 26.37
CA THR A 120 -7.54 -19.17 26.38
C THR A 120 -8.11 -18.71 25.04
N SER A 121 -7.52 -17.67 24.44
CA SER A 121 -7.95 -17.14 23.15
C SER A 121 -6.90 -16.18 22.56
N LYS A 122 -7.08 -15.83 21.28
CA LYS A 122 -6.18 -14.91 20.58
C LYS A 122 -6.34 -13.48 21.09
N ASN A 123 -5.27 -12.90 21.63
CA ASN A 123 -5.23 -11.51 22.05
C ASN A 123 -5.14 -10.53 20.87
N LYS A 124 -5.84 -9.39 20.95
CA LYS A 124 -5.73 -8.31 19.96
C LYS A 124 -4.50 -7.47 20.26
N GLN A 125 -3.57 -7.45 19.32
CA GLN A 125 -2.36 -6.63 19.38
C GLN A 125 -2.67 -5.18 18.95
N PRO A 126 -2.18 -4.14 19.68
CA PRO A 126 -2.49 -2.74 19.39
C PRO A 126 -1.87 -2.21 18.08
N LYS A 127 -0.71 -2.75 17.67
CA LYS A 127 -0.02 -2.40 16.41
C LYS A 127 0.49 -3.66 15.70
N PRO A 128 -0.43 -4.48 15.17
CA PRO A 128 -0.06 -5.80 14.68
C PRO A 128 0.85 -5.70 13.45
N MET A 129 1.78 -6.63 13.34
CA MET A 129 2.60 -6.85 12.14
C MET A 129 2.37 -8.25 11.59
N SER A 130 2.62 -8.42 10.30
CA SER A 130 2.64 -9.75 9.66
C SER A 130 3.79 -10.59 10.18
N ASP A 131 3.77 -11.87 9.80
CA ASP A 131 4.85 -12.80 10.07
C ASP A 131 6.19 -12.38 9.44
N SER A 132 6.18 -11.58 8.37
CA SER A 132 7.39 -10.96 7.80
C SER A 132 7.71 -9.58 8.38
N LEU A 133 7.13 -9.23 9.54
CA LEU A 133 7.31 -7.95 10.24
C LEU A 133 6.95 -6.70 9.44
N VAL A 134 6.09 -6.83 8.43
CA VAL A 134 5.47 -5.69 7.75
C VAL A 134 4.25 -5.23 8.56
N PRO A 135 4.11 -3.93 8.90
CA PRO A 135 2.97 -3.41 9.66
C PRO A 135 1.62 -3.63 8.97
N PHE A 136 0.57 -3.97 9.71
CA PHE A 136 -0.79 -3.98 9.14
C PHE A 136 -1.36 -2.57 9.02
N ILE A 137 -1.57 -2.11 7.78
CA ILE A 137 -2.23 -0.84 7.46
C ILE A 137 -3.42 -1.12 6.56
N TYR A 138 -4.61 -0.78 7.04
CA TYR A 138 -5.85 -0.87 6.26
C TYR A 138 -6.08 0.41 5.46
N SER A 139 -6.86 0.32 4.37
CA SER A 139 -7.16 1.45 3.48
C SER A 139 -7.73 2.66 4.22
N GLU A 140 -8.56 2.43 5.25
CA GLU A 140 -9.19 3.48 6.07
C GLU A 140 -8.18 4.20 6.97
N GLN A 141 -7.01 3.61 7.21
CA GLN A 141 -5.96 4.15 8.09
C GLN A 141 -4.90 4.95 7.33
N LEU A 142 -4.91 4.93 5.99
CA LEU A 142 -3.85 5.57 5.18
C LEU A 142 -3.67 7.07 5.50
N GLU A 143 -4.76 7.81 5.72
CA GLU A 143 -4.68 9.24 6.09
C GLU A 143 -4.09 9.45 7.49
N SER A 144 -4.47 8.62 8.47
CA SER A 144 -3.93 8.76 9.83
C SER A 144 -2.45 8.39 9.88
N VAL A 145 -2.04 7.35 9.16
CA VAL A 145 -0.63 6.96 9.03
C VAL A 145 0.19 8.04 8.32
N ALA A 146 -0.28 8.59 7.19
CA ALA A 146 0.41 9.69 6.51
C ALA A 146 0.54 10.94 7.40
N THR A 147 -0.50 11.23 8.19
CA THR A 147 -0.48 12.33 9.16
C THR A 147 0.51 12.08 10.29
N GLU A 148 0.60 10.86 10.83
CA GLU A 148 1.58 10.50 11.87
C GLU A 148 3.02 10.59 11.34
N PHE A 149 3.25 10.11 10.11
CA PHE A 149 4.52 10.24 9.41
C PHE A 149 4.95 11.72 9.32
N LEU A 150 4.07 12.59 8.84
CA LEU A 150 4.36 14.01 8.72
C LEU A 150 4.53 14.69 10.08
N ARG A 151 3.75 14.30 11.09
CA ARG A 151 3.90 14.87 12.44
C ARG A 151 5.29 14.64 13.01
N LYS A 152 5.90 13.49 12.72
CA LYS A 152 7.27 13.15 13.14
C LYS A 152 8.33 13.85 12.29
N ASN A 153 8.15 13.89 10.97
CA ASN A 153 9.24 14.22 10.03
C ASN A 153 9.10 15.59 9.35
N TYR A 154 7.90 16.15 9.23
CA TYR A 154 7.60 17.39 8.51
C TYR A 154 6.29 18.07 9.01
N PRO A 155 6.21 18.47 10.29
CA PRO A 155 4.95 18.90 10.92
C PRO A 155 4.38 20.20 10.36
N GLU A 156 5.19 21.06 9.74
CA GLU A 156 4.74 22.32 9.14
C GLU A 156 3.74 22.11 7.97
N ALA A 157 3.89 21.03 7.21
CA ALA A 157 3.00 20.70 6.08
C ALA A 157 1.59 20.32 6.53
N LEU A 158 1.40 20.03 7.82
CA LEU A 158 0.09 19.78 8.43
C LEU A 158 -0.63 21.06 8.87
N LYS A 159 0.09 22.19 8.98
CA LYS A 159 -0.44 23.44 9.52
C LYS A 159 -0.86 24.42 8.45
N THR A 160 -0.07 24.53 7.38
CA THR A 160 -0.28 25.48 6.31
C THR A 160 -0.06 24.79 4.96
N PRO A 161 -0.89 25.06 3.94
CA PRO A 161 -0.65 24.53 2.61
C PRO A 161 0.73 24.89 2.07
N MET A 162 1.50 23.85 1.73
CA MET A 162 2.83 23.96 1.14
C MET A 162 3.21 22.67 0.44
N ALA A 163 4.13 22.75 -0.52
CA ALA A 163 4.82 21.57 -1.02
C ALA A 163 5.68 20.93 0.08
N VAL A 164 5.66 19.61 0.16
CA VAL A 164 6.64 18.85 0.94
C VAL A 164 7.90 18.73 0.10
N ASP A 165 8.98 19.40 0.52
CA ASP A 165 10.29 19.26 -0.11
C ASP A 165 10.86 17.85 0.22
N PRO A 166 11.02 16.97 -0.78
CA PRO A 166 11.49 15.60 -0.54
C PRO A 166 12.94 15.55 -0.03
N GLN A 167 13.80 16.49 -0.43
CA GLN A 167 15.18 16.53 0.01
C GLN A 167 15.26 16.93 1.48
N LEU A 168 14.52 17.97 1.87
CA LEU A 168 14.44 18.39 3.27
C LEU A 168 13.76 17.31 4.14
N LEU A 169 12.72 16.64 3.63
CA LEU A 169 12.09 15.52 4.33
C LEU A 169 13.10 14.39 4.60
N ALA A 170 13.84 13.97 3.59
CA ALA A 170 14.87 12.93 3.72
C ALA A 170 15.96 13.35 4.72
N GLU A 171 16.44 14.60 4.63
CA GLU A 171 17.44 15.15 5.54
C GLU A 171 16.96 15.13 7.00
N LYS A 172 15.72 15.55 7.27
CA LYS A 172 15.12 15.50 8.63
C LYS A 172 14.98 14.07 9.16
N MET A 173 14.85 13.08 8.28
CA MET A 173 14.84 11.66 8.63
C MET A 173 16.25 11.07 8.80
N GLY A 174 17.29 11.88 8.57
CA GLY A 174 18.70 11.46 8.62
C GLY A 174 19.10 10.60 7.42
N LEU A 175 18.43 10.79 6.28
CA LEU A 175 18.69 10.07 5.03
C LEU A 175 19.51 10.94 4.06
N LYS A 176 20.36 10.29 3.27
CA LYS A 176 21.10 10.90 2.17
C LYS A 176 20.40 10.56 0.85
N ILE A 177 20.43 11.48 -0.10
CA ILE A 177 19.95 11.23 -1.47
C ILE A 177 21.14 11.29 -2.43
N GLU A 178 21.25 10.31 -3.32
CA GLU A 178 22.20 10.28 -4.43
C GLU A 178 21.46 10.06 -5.76
N ILE A 179 21.71 10.95 -6.73
CA ILE A 179 21.16 10.81 -8.07
C ILE A 179 22.17 10.06 -8.93
N ARG A 180 21.81 8.87 -9.40
CA ARG A 180 22.71 8.00 -10.16
C ARG A 180 21.91 7.02 -11.03
N ASP A 181 22.42 6.70 -12.22
CA ASP A 181 21.80 5.65 -13.05
C ASP A 181 21.85 4.31 -12.32
N ILE A 182 20.67 3.71 -12.10
CA ILE A 182 20.55 2.50 -11.30
C ILE A 182 20.66 1.28 -12.22
N THR A 183 19.81 1.21 -13.25
CA THR A 183 19.86 0.14 -14.25
C THR A 183 19.98 0.71 -15.67
N LYS A 184 20.55 -0.10 -16.57
CA LYS A 184 20.71 0.28 -17.98
C LYS A 184 19.37 0.59 -18.65
N ASP A 185 18.38 -0.27 -18.39
CA ASP A 185 17.04 -0.28 -18.97
C ASP A 185 16.02 0.61 -18.25
N PHE A 186 16.40 1.24 -17.13
CA PHE A 186 15.54 2.13 -16.35
C PHE A 186 14.28 1.44 -15.77
N THR A 187 14.38 0.15 -15.46
CA THR A 187 13.30 -0.58 -14.76
C THR A 187 13.18 -0.21 -13.28
N VAL A 188 14.24 0.37 -12.70
CA VAL A 188 14.30 0.82 -11.32
C VAL A 188 14.32 2.34 -11.25
N PHE A 189 13.38 2.91 -10.50
CA PHE A 189 13.28 4.36 -10.33
C PHE A 189 14.03 4.85 -9.08
N GLY A 190 13.95 4.07 -7.99
CA GLY A 190 14.60 4.39 -6.73
C GLY A 190 14.94 3.16 -5.91
N GLN A 191 15.90 3.33 -4.99
CA GLN A 191 16.34 2.30 -4.04
C GLN A 191 16.80 2.93 -2.72
N ILE A 192 16.23 2.50 -1.58
CA ILE A 192 16.78 2.77 -0.23
C ILE A 192 17.64 1.61 0.27
N PHE A 193 18.78 1.93 0.89
CA PHE A 193 19.67 0.97 1.55
C PHE A 193 19.57 1.05 3.08
N PHE A 194 19.28 -0.08 3.72
CA PHE A 194 19.10 -0.16 5.18
C PHE A 194 20.41 -0.38 5.96
N HIS A 195 21.42 -0.94 5.29
CA HIS A 195 22.75 -1.24 5.84
C HIS A 195 23.84 -0.88 4.86
N ASP A 196 25.06 -0.75 5.38
CA ASP A 196 26.25 -0.62 4.55
C ASP A 196 26.43 -1.91 3.76
N CYS A 197 26.57 -1.81 2.44
CA CYS A 197 26.71 -2.98 1.58
C CYS A 197 27.43 -2.64 0.27
N GLU A 198 27.71 -3.69 -0.51
CA GLU A 198 28.17 -3.54 -1.88
C GLU A 198 26.97 -3.68 -2.83
N ALA A 199 26.75 -2.67 -3.68
CA ALA A 199 25.67 -2.65 -4.66
C ALA A 199 26.17 -2.35 -6.06
N GLU A 200 25.45 -2.80 -7.09
CA GLU A 200 25.81 -2.56 -8.49
C GLU A 200 24.97 -1.42 -9.07
N PHE A 201 25.64 -0.46 -9.70
CA PHE A 201 24.99 0.66 -10.40
C PHE A 201 25.45 0.74 -11.85
N TYR A 202 24.58 1.17 -12.74
CA TYR A 202 24.93 1.34 -14.14
C TYR A 202 25.85 2.56 -14.33
N ASP A 203 26.99 2.35 -14.99
CA ASP A 203 27.87 3.43 -15.45
C ASP A 203 27.74 3.60 -16.97
N LYS A 204 27.20 4.76 -17.37
CA LYS A 204 27.03 5.14 -18.78
C LYS A 204 28.34 5.23 -19.55
N ASN A 205 29.45 5.58 -18.89
CA ASN A 205 30.72 5.78 -19.58
C ASN A 205 31.35 4.45 -20.01
N SER A 206 31.21 3.42 -19.17
CA SER A 206 31.76 2.09 -19.42
C SER A 206 30.74 1.09 -19.97
N ASP A 207 29.46 1.47 -20.06
CA ASP A 207 28.31 0.62 -20.43
C ASP A 207 28.23 -0.68 -19.63
N LYS A 208 28.50 -0.59 -18.33
CA LYS A 208 28.59 -1.75 -17.41
C LYS A 208 27.95 -1.46 -16.07
N MET A 209 27.57 -2.53 -15.38
CA MET A 209 27.24 -2.47 -13.95
C MET A 209 28.55 -2.42 -13.15
N VAL A 210 28.67 -1.43 -12.26
CA VAL A 210 29.86 -1.17 -11.45
C VAL A 210 29.49 -1.35 -9.98
N GLN A 211 30.20 -2.26 -9.31
CA GLN A 211 30.08 -2.47 -7.88
C GLN A 211 30.60 -1.23 -7.14
N THR A 212 29.78 -0.70 -6.23
CA THR A 212 30.07 0.48 -5.41
C THR A 212 29.71 0.16 -3.96
N HIS A 213 30.57 0.59 -3.04
CA HIS A 213 30.27 0.59 -1.62
C HIS A 213 29.19 1.64 -1.31
N VAL A 214 28.09 1.20 -0.70
CA VAL A 214 26.95 2.04 -0.33
C VAL A 214 26.85 2.10 1.19
N ILE A 215 26.70 3.32 1.71
CA ILE A 215 26.44 3.56 3.12
C ILE A 215 24.94 3.46 3.38
N ALA A 216 24.55 2.85 4.49
CA ALA A 216 23.17 2.79 4.98
C ALA A 216 22.52 4.19 5.01
N LYS A 217 21.18 4.23 5.02
CA LYS A 217 20.39 5.48 5.00
C LYS A 217 20.56 6.30 3.73
N THR A 218 20.98 5.67 2.63
CA THR A 218 21.13 6.34 1.34
C THR A 218 20.03 5.91 0.38
N ILE A 219 19.28 6.89 -0.13
CA ILE A 219 18.31 6.75 -1.21
C ILE A 219 19.03 7.04 -2.52
N PHE A 220 18.99 6.11 -3.46
CA PHE A 220 19.40 6.32 -4.84
C PHE A 220 18.17 6.59 -5.71
N VAL A 221 18.27 7.58 -6.60
CA VAL A 221 17.22 7.91 -7.55
C VAL A 221 17.80 7.98 -8.95
N ASP A 222 17.15 7.31 -9.90
CA ASP A 222 17.62 7.32 -11.27
C ASP A 222 17.34 8.67 -11.97
N PRO A 223 18.35 9.32 -12.58
CA PRO A 223 18.18 10.63 -13.20
C PRO A 223 17.21 10.64 -14.38
N LYS A 224 16.98 9.51 -15.05
CA LYS A 224 16.03 9.45 -16.18
C LYS A 224 14.57 9.61 -15.73
N VAL A 225 14.28 9.47 -14.42
CA VAL A 225 12.97 9.81 -13.84
C VAL A 225 12.62 11.29 -14.12
N TYR A 226 13.61 12.19 -14.09
CA TYR A 226 13.40 13.61 -14.40
C TYR A 226 12.91 13.84 -15.84
N PHE A 227 13.47 13.10 -16.80
CA PHE A 227 13.32 13.38 -18.23
C PHE A 227 12.09 12.73 -18.86
N LEU A 228 11.63 11.57 -18.33
CA LEU A 228 10.61 10.76 -18.99
C LEU A 228 9.21 10.87 -18.35
N ARG A 229 9.10 11.31 -17.09
CA ARG A 229 7.84 11.19 -16.31
C ARG A 229 7.44 12.45 -15.53
N ASN A 230 8.06 13.60 -15.83
CA ASN A 230 7.93 14.90 -15.14
C ASN A 230 8.61 14.96 -13.76
N LEU A 231 8.97 16.19 -13.32
CA LEU A 231 9.57 16.48 -12.00
C LEU A 231 8.82 15.83 -10.83
N GLY A 232 7.49 15.77 -10.89
CA GLY A 232 6.66 15.15 -9.87
C GLY A 232 6.95 13.65 -9.64
N SER A 233 7.48 12.94 -10.64
CA SER A 233 7.86 11.53 -10.51
C SER A 233 9.08 11.33 -9.62
N VAL A 234 10.06 12.25 -9.66
CA VAL A 234 11.25 12.16 -8.80
C VAL A 234 10.90 12.41 -7.34
N ASN A 235 10.12 13.47 -7.11
CA ASN A 235 9.64 13.80 -5.77
C ASN A 235 8.87 12.62 -5.17
N ASN A 236 8.02 11.99 -5.99
CA ASN A 236 7.28 10.80 -5.59
C ASN A 236 8.23 9.65 -5.22
N THR A 237 9.23 9.33 -6.04
CA THR A 237 10.22 8.30 -5.74
C THR A 237 10.95 8.56 -4.42
N ILE A 238 11.45 9.77 -4.16
CA ILE A 238 12.14 10.06 -2.90
C ILE A 238 11.22 9.86 -1.70
N VAL A 239 9.99 10.39 -1.74
CA VAL A 239 9.03 10.24 -0.64
C VAL A 239 8.63 8.77 -0.46
N HIS A 240 8.48 8.00 -1.54
CA HIS A 240 8.23 6.56 -1.53
C HIS A 240 9.34 5.81 -0.79
N GLU A 241 10.60 6.08 -1.11
CA GLU A 241 11.74 5.49 -0.42
C GLU A 241 11.83 5.92 1.06
N CYS A 242 11.43 7.16 1.40
CA CYS A 242 11.28 7.61 2.79
C CYS A 242 10.21 6.80 3.55
N VAL A 243 9.11 6.41 2.90
CA VAL A 243 8.08 5.53 3.52
C VAL A 243 8.67 4.15 3.81
N HIS A 244 9.43 3.58 2.88
CA HIS A 244 10.15 2.33 3.12
C HIS A 244 11.09 2.42 4.32
N TRP A 245 11.85 3.51 4.42
CA TRP A 245 12.69 3.76 5.58
C TRP A 245 11.90 3.86 6.89
N ALA A 246 10.74 4.52 6.89
CA ALA A 246 9.99 4.74 8.12
C ALA A 246 9.26 3.47 8.61
N LEU A 247 8.72 2.65 7.70
CA LEU A 247 7.77 1.59 8.06
C LEU A 247 8.32 0.18 7.88
N HIS A 248 9.30 -0.03 7.00
CA HIS A 248 9.65 -1.39 6.55
C HIS A 248 10.98 -1.91 7.07
N ARG A 249 11.72 -1.16 7.91
CA ARG A 249 13.03 -1.58 8.44
C ARG A 249 13.01 -2.95 9.12
N LYS A 250 11.95 -3.24 9.88
CA LYS A 250 11.85 -4.48 10.66
C LYS A 250 11.74 -5.72 9.77
N ALA A 251 10.98 -5.63 8.68
CA ALA A 251 10.93 -6.67 7.67
C ALA A 251 12.33 -6.93 7.06
N PHE A 252 13.10 -5.86 6.78
CA PHE A 252 14.47 -6.00 6.30
C PHE A 252 15.44 -6.58 7.33
N GLU A 253 15.31 -6.24 8.60
CA GLU A 253 16.12 -6.88 9.64
C GLU A 253 15.83 -8.38 9.73
N LEU A 254 14.55 -8.79 9.65
CA LEU A 254 14.21 -10.21 9.66
C LEU A 254 14.91 -10.98 8.53
N GLU A 255 14.89 -10.43 7.31
CA GLU A 255 15.65 -11.02 6.19
C GLU A 255 17.14 -11.19 6.51
N ARG A 256 17.73 -10.21 7.21
CA ARG A 256 19.16 -10.27 7.58
C ARG A 256 19.42 -11.35 8.61
N LEU A 257 18.55 -11.52 9.61
CA LEU A 257 18.69 -12.53 10.66
C LEU A 257 18.81 -13.95 10.10
N TYR A 258 18.12 -14.23 8.99
CA TYR A 258 18.22 -15.50 8.27
C TYR A 258 19.48 -15.67 7.42
N ASN A 259 20.17 -14.59 7.08
CA ASN A 259 21.25 -14.59 6.07
C ASN A 259 22.55 -13.95 6.61
N ASN A 260 22.90 -14.20 7.88
CA ASN A 260 24.06 -13.62 8.56
C ASN A 260 25.41 -13.82 7.83
N SER A 261 25.51 -14.76 6.88
CA SER A 261 26.75 -15.08 6.14
C SER A 261 26.90 -14.34 4.79
N VAL A 262 25.92 -13.55 4.35
CA VAL A 262 25.97 -12.90 3.04
C VAL A 262 25.73 -11.38 3.14
N THR A 263 26.84 -10.63 3.22
CA THR A 263 26.88 -9.16 3.19
C THR A 263 26.28 -8.52 1.92
N LYS A 264 25.93 -9.32 0.91
CA LYS A 264 25.37 -8.87 -0.39
C LYS A 264 23.85 -9.05 -0.54
N ILE A 265 23.15 -9.67 0.41
CA ILE A 265 21.76 -10.11 0.17
C ILE A 265 20.73 -9.20 0.86
N LYS A 266 19.98 -8.48 0.02
CA LYS A 266 18.62 -7.94 0.26
C LYS A 266 18.45 -6.88 1.35
N CYS A 267 19.44 -6.02 1.59
CA CYS A 267 19.26 -4.85 2.48
C CYS A 267 18.66 -3.64 1.75
N GLN A 268 17.92 -3.83 0.65
CA GLN A 268 17.40 -2.75 -0.17
C GLN A 268 15.96 -3.01 -0.64
N VAL A 269 15.18 -1.93 -0.76
CA VAL A 269 13.96 -1.90 -1.57
C VAL A 269 14.30 -1.42 -2.97
N VAL A 270 13.56 -1.89 -3.94
CA VAL A 270 13.69 -1.47 -5.34
C VAL A 270 12.32 -1.03 -5.83
N GLY A 271 12.11 0.28 -5.94
CA GLY A 271 10.90 0.84 -6.54
C GLY A 271 10.95 0.73 -8.07
N GLY A 272 9.89 0.18 -8.69
CA GLY A 272 9.83 -0.06 -10.13
C GLY A 272 8.70 -1.02 -10.56
N ILE A 273 8.70 -1.42 -11.83
CA ILE A 273 7.73 -2.38 -12.38
C ILE A 273 8.21 -3.80 -12.02
N LYS A 274 7.53 -4.49 -11.10
CA LYS A 274 7.82 -5.89 -10.73
C LYS A 274 6.68 -6.81 -11.15
N ASP A 275 6.99 -7.99 -11.69
CA ASP A 275 6.03 -9.09 -11.86
C ASP A 275 5.83 -9.91 -10.56
N SER A 276 4.70 -10.60 -10.49
CA SER A 276 4.00 -11.06 -9.28
C SER A 276 4.66 -12.18 -8.46
N ASN A 277 4.58 -12.01 -7.13
CA ASN A 277 4.26 -13.05 -6.15
C ASN A 277 3.70 -12.34 -4.90
N ARG A 278 2.58 -12.80 -4.33
CA ARG A 278 1.94 -12.25 -3.10
C ARG A 278 2.86 -12.42 -1.88
N ASP A 279 3.90 -11.60 -1.83
CA ASP A 279 5.01 -11.63 -0.89
C ASP A 279 4.96 -10.36 -0.01
N ALA A 280 5.67 -10.39 1.12
CA ALA A 280 5.85 -9.23 2.00
C ALA A 280 6.29 -7.97 1.21
N THR A 281 7.12 -8.18 0.19
CA THR A 281 7.58 -7.12 -0.73
C THR A 281 6.41 -6.40 -1.43
N ASP A 282 5.46 -7.12 -2.02
CA ASP A 282 4.34 -6.49 -2.75
C ASP A 282 3.46 -5.65 -1.81
N TRP A 283 3.29 -6.12 -0.57
CA TRP A 283 2.50 -5.38 0.42
C TRP A 283 3.21 -4.10 0.89
N MET A 284 4.52 -4.15 1.11
CA MET A 284 5.33 -2.95 1.41
C MET A 284 5.25 -1.91 0.29
N GLU A 285 5.35 -2.34 -0.96
CA GLU A 285 5.27 -1.46 -2.13
C GLU A 285 3.87 -0.84 -2.25
N TRP A 286 2.80 -1.61 -1.98
CA TRP A 286 1.44 -1.07 -1.90
C TRP A 286 1.33 0.01 -0.82
N GLN A 287 1.87 -0.23 0.38
CA GLN A 287 1.85 0.77 1.47
C GLN A 287 2.60 2.05 1.06
N ALA A 288 3.80 1.91 0.50
CA ALA A 288 4.59 3.06 0.05
C ALA A 288 3.88 3.86 -1.04
N ASN A 289 3.33 3.19 -2.06
CA ASN A 289 2.57 3.84 -3.13
C ASN A 289 1.31 4.53 -2.61
N ALA A 290 0.59 3.91 -1.67
CA ALA A 290 -0.64 4.47 -1.12
C ALA A 290 -0.38 5.68 -0.19
N LEU A 291 0.71 5.67 0.57
CA LEU A 291 1.05 6.72 1.53
C LEU A 291 1.74 7.93 0.88
N THR A 292 2.58 7.71 -0.14
CA THR A 292 3.36 8.77 -0.81
C THR A 292 2.53 9.98 -1.25
N PRO A 293 1.44 9.84 -2.04
CA PRO A 293 0.63 10.99 -2.45
C PRO A 293 -0.06 11.68 -1.26
N ARG A 294 -0.39 10.95 -0.19
CA ARG A 294 -1.01 11.49 1.02
C ARG A 294 -0.02 12.28 1.87
N ILE A 295 1.25 11.89 1.85
CA ILE A 295 2.35 12.61 2.48
C ILE A 295 2.65 13.89 1.68
N GLN A 296 2.74 13.80 0.36
CA GLN A 296 2.99 14.96 -0.51
C GLN A 296 1.85 15.97 -0.51
N MET A 297 0.61 15.50 -0.34
CA MET A 297 -0.61 16.31 -0.33
C MET A 297 -1.46 16.02 0.91
N PRO A 298 -1.10 16.54 2.09
CA PRO A 298 -1.79 16.25 3.34
C PRO A 298 -3.26 16.68 3.30
N ILE A 299 -4.18 15.84 3.79
CA ILE A 299 -5.62 15.99 3.51
C ILE A 299 -6.20 17.36 3.87
N SER A 300 -5.86 17.89 5.06
CA SER A 300 -6.41 19.17 5.53
C SER A 300 -5.90 20.35 4.69
N THR A 301 -4.59 20.42 4.47
CA THR A 301 -3.97 21.53 3.73
C THR A 301 -4.23 21.45 2.23
N PHE A 302 -4.35 20.23 1.67
CA PHE A 302 -4.78 20.03 0.29
C PHE A 302 -6.21 20.54 0.07
N LYS A 303 -7.16 20.19 0.96
CA LYS A 303 -8.54 20.69 0.88
C LYS A 303 -8.62 22.21 0.98
N GLU A 304 -7.86 22.81 1.89
CA GLU A 304 -7.78 24.26 2.03
C GLU A 304 -7.30 24.92 0.73
N LYS A 305 -6.21 24.41 0.15
CA LYS A 305 -5.68 24.96 -1.11
C LYS A 305 -6.59 24.72 -2.30
N ALA A 306 -7.20 23.54 -2.40
CA ALA A 306 -8.16 23.23 -3.45
C ALA A 306 -9.36 24.18 -3.39
N PHE A 307 -9.91 24.43 -2.20
CA PHE A 307 -11.01 25.38 -2.02
C PHE A 307 -10.63 26.81 -2.42
N GLU A 308 -9.44 27.28 -2.02
CA GLU A 308 -8.91 28.59 -2.41
C GLU A 308 -8.85 28.73 -3.94
N LEU A 309 -8.29 27.72 -4.63
CA LEU A 309 -8.13 27.73 -6.08
C LEU A 309 -9.46 27.62 -6.82
N ILE A 310 -10.37 26.77 -6.38
CA ILE A 310 -11.73 26.67 -6.95
C ILE A 310 -12.41 28.03 -6.88
N LYS A 311 -12.35 28.71 -5.72
CA LYS A 311 -12.95 30.04 -5.55
C LYS A 311 -12.31 31.07 -6.49
N LYS A 312 -10.98 31.09 -6.58
CA LYS A 312 -10.22 31.97 -7.49
C LYS A 312 -10.67 31.78 -8.94
N TYR A 313 -10.71 30.54 -9.43
CA TYR A 313 -11.04 30.27 -10.82
C TYR A 313 -12.52 30.54 -11.14
N LYS A 314 -13.45 30.18 -10.26
CA LYS A 314 -14.88 30.52 -10.45
C LYS A 314 -15.10 32.02 -10.62
N GLN A 315 -14.43 32.83 -9.79
CA GLN A 315 -14.48 34.29 -9.89
C GLN A 315 -13.88 34.80 -11.21
N SER A 316 -12.72 34.27 -11.61
CA SER A 316 -12.03 34.72 -12.83
C SER A 316 -12.75 34.33 -14.12
N LEU A 317 -13.40 33.15 -14.15
CA LEU A 317 -14.08 32.60 -15.31
C LEU A 317 -15.59 32.92 -15.31
N GLN A 318 -16.11 33.56 -14.26
CA GLN A 318 -17.52 33.92 -14.10
C GLN A 318 -18.47 32.73 -14.29
N THR A 319 -18.09 31.57 -13.73
CA THR A 319 -18.89 30.34 -13.77
C THR A 319 -19.21 29.86 -12.36
N GLU A 320 -20.42 29.37 -12.17
CA GLU A 320 -20.85 28.70 -10.94
C GLU A 320 -20.57 27.19 -11.00
N GLU A 321 -20.33 26.64 -12.19
CA GLU A 321 -20.11 25.21 -12.41
C GLU A 321 -18.67 24.82 -12.02
N ILE A 322 -18.54 23.85 -11.12
CA ILE A 322 -17.22 23.41 -10.64
C ILE A 322 -16.41 22.70 -11.73
N ILE A 323 -17.09 22.00 -12.65
CA ILE A 323 -16.43 21.25 -13.72
C ILE A 323 -15.67 22.16 -14.68
N ASP A 324 -16.15 23.40 -14.88
CA ASP A 324 -15.51 24.39 -15.75
C ASP A 324 -14.17 24.89 -15.22
N VAL A 325 -13.95 24.78 -13.91
CA VAL A 325 -12.73 25.26 -13.24
C VAL A 325 -11.82 24.13 -12.80
N MET A 326 -12.27 22.87 -12.90
CA MET A 326 -11.59 21.74 -12.29
C MET A 326 -10.20 21.48 -12.89
N GLU A 327 -10.05 21.61 -14.21
CA GLU A 327 -8.77 21.41 -14.87
C GLU A 327 -7.67 22.42 -14.49
N PRO A 328 -7.89 23.75 -14.60
CA PRO A 328 -6.89 24.71 -14.17
C PRO A 328 -6.61 24.62 -12.66
N VAL A 329 -7.60 24.23 -11.85
CA VAL A 329 -7.40 23.93 -10.42
C VAL A 329 -6.43 22.75 -10.24
N ILE A 330 -6.63 21.63 -10.94
CA ILE A 330 -5.77 20.45 -10.85
C ILE A 330 -4.34 20.78 -11.31
N ASP A 331 -4.19 21.52 -12.41
CA ASP A 331 -2.87 21.93 -12.90
C ASP A 331 -2.16 22.85 -11.89
N GLU A 332 -2.86 23.83 -11.30
CA GLU A 332 -2.27 24.71 -10.28
C GLU A 332 -1.96 23.96 -8.97
N LEU A 333 -2.77 22.98 -8.57
CA LEU A 333 -2.48 22.09 -7.44
C LEU A 333 -1.24 21.22 -7.70
N ALA A 334 -1.12 20.64 -8.90
CA ALA A 334 0.02 19.82 -9.28
C ALA A 334 1.32 20.63 -9.22
N LEU A 335 1.29 21.87 -9.74
CA LEU A 335 2.40 22.80 -9.65
C LEU A 335 2.69 23.19 -8.19
N PHE A 336 1.66 23.54 -7.41
CA PHE A 336 1.81 23.99 -6.03
C PHE A 336 2.41 22.92 -5.11
N PHE A 337 1.98 21.66 -5.24
CA PHE A 337 2.49 20.55 -4.43
C PHE A 337 3.69 19.84 -5.05
N GLY A 338 4.11 20.21 -6.27
CA GLY A 338 5.26 19.60 -6.95
C GLY A 338 5.04 18.14 -7.32
N VAL A 339 3.82 17.78 -7.72
CA VAL A 339 3.40 16.41 -8.09
C VAL A 339 2.96 16.35 -9.55
N SER A 340 2.67 15.14 -10.07
CA SER A 340 2.10 15.00 -11.41
C SER A 340 0.63 15.46 -11.43
N ARG A 341 0.15 15.89 -12.60
CA ARG A 341 -1.28 16.19 -12.83
C ARG A 341 -2.17 15.03 -12.41
N LEU A 342 -1.80 13.80 -12.78
CA LEU A 342 -2.56 12.60 -12.43
C LEU A 342 -2.64 12.41 -10.91
N ALA A 343 -1.53 12.60 -10.19
CA ALA A 343 -1.54 12.51 -8.72
C ALA A 343 -2.45 13.57 -8.09
N ALA A 344 -2.42 14.82 -8.58
CA ALA A 344 -3.32 15.87 -8.12
C ALA A 344 -4.80 15.56 -8.45
N LYS A 345 -5.10 15.05 -9.64
CA LYS A 345 -6.43 14.58 -10.06
C LYS A 345 -6.95 13.48 -9.11
N ILE A 346 -6.14 12.46 -8.86
CA ILE A 346 -6.48 11.37 -7.92
C ILE A 346 -6.72 11.95 -6.52
N ARG A 347 -5.87 12.87 -6.06
CA ARG A 347 -6.02 13.48 -4.74
C ARG A 347 -7.30 14.30 -4.60
N MET A 348 -7.71 15.03 -5.65
CA MET A 348 -9.01 15.71 -5.69
C MET A 348 -10.17 14.74 -5.46
N ILE A 349 -10.12 13.58 -6.11
CA ILE A 349 -11.14 12.53 -5.97
C ILE A 349 -11.12 11.95 -4.55
N ASP A 350 -9.94 11.61 -4.03
CA ASP A 350 -9.76 11.07 -2.68
C ASP A 350 -10.32 11.99 -1.59
N VAL A 351 -10.25 13.31 -1.78
CA VAL A 351 -10.78 14.28 -0.82
C VAL A 351 -12.24 14.66 -1.05
N GLY A 352 -12.87 14.11 -2.09
CA GLY A 352 -14.32 14.14 -2.32
C GLY A 352 -14.80 15.05 -3.45
N TYR A 353 -13.92 15.52 -4.33
CA TYR A 353 -14.25 16.25 -5.57
C TYR A 353 -14.35 15.27 -6.75
N GLU A 354 -15.48 14.57 -6.86
CA GLU A 354 -15.70 13.55 -7.90
C GLU A 354 -15.77 14.14 -9.31
N GLU A 355 -16.03 15.44 -9.46
CA GLU A 355 -16.03 16.14 -10.74
C GLU A 355 -14.66 16.10 -11.42
N ALA A 356 -13.58 15.87 -10.66
CA ALA A 356 -12.27 15.60 -11.21
C ALA A 356 -12.23 14.33 -12.08
N ILE A 357 -13.13 13.35 -11.89
CA ILE A 357 -13.15 12.09 -12.67
C ILE A 357 -13.28 12.38 -14.17
N GLY A 358 -14.20 13.27 -14.55
CA GLY A 358 -14.49 13.59 -15.95
C GLY A 358 -13.53 14.60 -16.59
N THR A 359 -12.39 14.92 -15.96
CA THR A 359 -11.38 15.82 -16.51
C THR A 359 -10.22 15.08 -17.19
N PHE A 360 -9.48 15.75 -18.08
CA PHE A 360 -8.28 15.21 -18.74
C PHE A 360 -8.47 13.84 -19.40
N THR A 361 -9.65 13.60 -19.99
CA THR A 361 -9.98 12.34 -20.66
C THR A 361 -9.64 12.43 -22.14
N TYR A 362 -8.79 11.51 -22.64
CA TYR A 362 -8.45 11.41 -24.05
C TYR A 362 -8.84 10.03 -24.58
N ILE A 363 -9.71 9.98 -25.58
CA ILE A 363 -10.23 8.74 -26.15
C ILE A 363 -10.15 8.86 -27.66
N ASP A 364 -9.79 7.79 -28.37
CA ASP A 364 -9.69 7.77 -29.84
C ASP A 364 -8.83 8.91 -30.43
N GLY A 365 -7.80 9.34 -29.70
CA GLY A 365 -6.88 10.39 -30.13
C GLY A 365 -7.43 11.81 -30.09
N HIS A 366 -8.61 12.04 -29.50
CA HIS A 366 -9.15 13.38 -29.23
C HIS A 366 -9.41 13.58 -27.74
N TYR A 367 -9.54 14.85 -27.36
CA TYR A 367 -9.82 15.26 -25.99
C TYR A 367 -11.33 15.37 -25.79
N VAL A 368 -11.82 14.67 -24.76
CA VAL A 368 -13.24 14.65 -24.39
C VAL A 368 -13.52 15.83 -23.47
N LYS A 369 -14.59 16.58 -23.73
CA LYS A 369 -14.89 17.79 -22.97
C LYS A 369 -15.15 17.41 -21.48
N PRO A 370 -14.68 18.21 -20.50
CA PRO A 370 -14.89 17.89 -19.09
C PRO A 370 -16.36 17.69 -18.76
N HIS A 371 -16.69 16.73 -17.92
CA HIS A 371 -18.08 16.47 -17.54
C HIS A 371 -18.15 16.03 -16.07
N CYS A 372 -19.31 16.23 -15.46
CA CYS A 372 -19.58 15.79 -14.11
C CYS A 372 -20.95 15.11 -14.00
N PHE A 373 -21.18 14.57 -12.83
CA PHE A 373 -22.36 13.78 -12.51
C PHE A 373 -22.67 13.92 -11.03
N LYS A 374 -23.87 13.49 -10.65
CA LYS A 374 -24.27 13.42 -9.25
C LYS A 374 -23.26 12.62 -8.43
N LYS A 375 -22.77 13.24 -7.35
CA LYS A 375 -21.84 12.61 -6.40
C LYS A 375 -22.32 11.23 -5.92
N GLY A 376 -21.44 10.25 -5.94
CA GLY A 376 -21.68 8.87 -5.56
C GLY A 376 -22.39 8.01 -6.60
N PHE A 377 -22.61 8.52 -7.83
CA PHE A 377 -23.29 7.76 -8.88
C PHE A 377 -22.40 6.68 -9.50
N LEU A 378 -21.15 7.00 -9.85
CA LEU A 378 -20.21 6.03 -10.41
C LEU A 378 -19.48 5.27 -9.31
N LYS A 379 -19.32 3.96 -9.50
CA LYS A 379 -18.32 3.17 -8.75
C LYS A 379 -16.91 3.48 -9.26
N ARG A 380 -15.89 3.11 -8.47
CA ARG A 380 -14.47 3.33 -8.80
C ARG A 380 -14.03 2.72 -10.14
N ASN A 381 -14.66 1.64 -10.56
CA ASN A 381 -14.39 0.93 -11.82
C ASN A 381 -15.43 1.25 -12.90
N GLN A 382 -16.16 2.36 -12.82
CA GLN A 382 -17.19 2.71 -13.78
C GLN A 382 -16.89 4.02 -14.49
N THR A 383 -17.40 4.16 -15.73
CA THR A 383 -17.27 5.39 -16.51
C THR A 383 -18.43 5.58 -17.46
N PHE A 384 -18.68 6.82 -17.86
CA PHE A 384 -19.61 7.14 -18.95
C PHE A 384 -18.95 7.07 -20.33
N SER A 385 -17.63 7.29 -20.40
CA SER A 385 -16.95 7.45 -21.69
C SER A 385 -16.38 6.13 -22.17
N ILE A 386 -16.55 5.81 -23.45
CA ILE A 386 -16.14 4.55 -24.08
C ILE A 386 -15.58 4.83 -25.48
N SER A 387 -14.55 4.09 -25.90
CA SER A 387 -13.95 4.23 -27.24
C SER A 387 -14.94 3.84 -28.34
N ALA A 388 -14.77 4.35 -29.55
CA ALA A 388 -15.68 4.05 -30.66
C ALA A 388 -15.65 2.56 -31.04
N ILE A 389 -14.48 1.91 -30.91
CA ILE A 389 -14.33 0.48 -31.18
C ILE A 389 -15.05 -0.33 -30.10
N ASP A 390 -14.81 -0.02 -28.83
CA ASP A 390 -15.43 -0.74 -27.71
C ASP A 390 -16.94 -0.49 -27.67
N ALA A 391 -17.38 0.74 -27.98
CA ALA A 391 -18.78 1.09 -28.14
C ALA A 391 -19.46 0.23 -29.20
N ALA A 392 -18.82 0.04 -30.36
CA ALA A 392 -19.34 -0.83 -31.41
C ALA A 392 -19.42 -2.28 -30.94
N ILE A 393 -18.36 -2.79 -30.31
CA ILE A 393 -18.29 -4.15 -29.76
C ILE A 393 -19.43 -4.37 -28.74
N GLN A 394 -19.56 -3.49 -27.75
CA GLN A 394 -20.59 -3.56 -26.72
C GLN A 394 -22.00 -3.50 -27.33
N SER A 395 -22.21 -2.68 -28.37
CA SER A 395 -23.50 -2.61 -29.09
C SER A 395 -23.90 -3.92 -29.78
N PHE A 396 -22.95 -4.81 -30.06
CA PHE A 396 -23.21 -6.14 -30.62
C PHE A 396 -23.34 -7.22 -29.55
N ILE A 397 -22.56 -7.13 -28.47
CA ILE A 397 -22.47 -8.18 -27.45
C ILE A 397 -23.57 -8.02 -26.39
N ASP A 398 -23.89 -6.80 -25.99
CA ASP A 398 -24.93 -6.51 -24.99
C ASP A 398 -26.32 -6.40 -25.68
N PRO A 399 -27.24 -7.35 -25.43
CA PRO A 399 -28.58 -7.32 -26.04
C PRO A 399 -29.43 -6.12 -25.63
N GLU A 400 -29.26 -5.60 -24.41
CA GLU A 400 -30.02 -4.45 -23.90
C GLU A 400 -29.54 -3.17 -24.59
N LEU A 401 -28.22 -2.97 -24.65
CA LEU A 401 -27.63 -1.86 -25.39
C LEU A 401 -27.99 -1.92 -26.89
N SER A 402 -27.95 -3.11 -27.49
CA SER A 402 -28.32 -3.32 -28.89
C SER A 402 -29.77 -2.90 -29.17
N ALA A 403 -30.70 -3.19 -28.26
CA ALA A 403 -32.10 -2.81 -28.39
C ALA A 403 -32.27 -1.28 -28.31
N LEU A 404 -31.64 -0.63 -27.33
CA LEU A 404 -31.69 0.82 -27.14
C LEU A 404 -31.13 1.60 -28.34
N ILE A 405 -30.06 1.08 -28.97
CA ILE A 405 -29.47 1.68 -30.17
C ILE A 405 -30.36 1.47 -31.39
N LYS A 406 -30.96 0.29 -31.57
CA LYS A 406 -31.87 -0.01 -32.69
C LYS A 406 -33.15 0.84 -32.65
N GLU A 407 -33.65 1.13 -31.45
CA GLU A 407 -34.77 2.05 -31.25
C GLU A 407 -34.40 3.51 -31.63
N GLY A 408 -33.11 3.82 -31.65
CA GLY A 408 -32.60 5.18 -31.88
C GLY A 408 -32.73 6.10 -30.66
N SER A 409 -32.94 5.50 -29.49
CA SER A 409 -33.10 6.19 -28.21
C SER A 409 -31.78 6.82 -27.74
N TYR A 410 -30.63 6.22 -28.07
CA TYR A 410 -29.30 6.75 -27.74
C TYR A 410 -28.47 7.06 -28.99
N VAL A 411 -27.61 8.07 -28.90
CA VAL A 411 -26.65 8.47 -29.93
C VAL A 411 -25.25 8.54 -29.35
N TYR A 412 -24.25 8.16 -30.14
CA TYR A 412 -22.85 8.24 -29.74
C TYR A 412 -22.31 9.66 -30.02
N VAL A 413 -21.94 10.39 -28.97
CA VAL A 413 -21.50 11.80 -29.01
C VAL A 413 -20.36 12.01 -28.04
N ASP A 414 -19.24 12.61 -28.51
CA ASP A 414 -18.06 12.96 -27.69
C ASP A 414 -17.58 11.81 -26.78
N SER A 415 -17.48 10.60 -27.34
CA SER A 415 -17.15 9.35 -26.62
C SER A 415 -18.15 8.85 -25.58
N HIS A 416 -19.42 9.23 -25.68
CA HIS A 416 -20.50 8.79 -24.78
C HIS A 416 -21.71 8.29 -25.55
N PHE A 417 -22.45 7.32 -24.99
CA PHE A 417 -23.82 7.04 -25.42
C PHE A 417 -24.80 7.93 -24.67
N VAL A 418 -25.46 8.84 -25.39
CA VAL A 418 -26.31 9.90 -24.81
C VAL A 418 -27.74 9.74 -25.31
N LEU A 419 -28.72 9.89 -24.40
CA LEU A 419 -30.14 9.91 -24.73
C LEU A 419 -30.44 11.00 -25.76
N LYS A 420 -31.05 10.60 -26.88
CA LYS A 420 -31.34 11.47 -28.02
C LYS A 420 -32.50 12.41 -27.71
N HIS A 421 -32.21 13.48 -27.00
CA HIS A 421 -33.17 14.51 -26.63
C HIS A 421 -32.53 15.91 -26.74
N PRO A 422 -33.24 16.96 -27.21
CA PRO A 422 -32.69 18.31 -27.36
C PRO A 422 -32.17 18.93 -26.05
N LYS A 423 -32.63 18.43 -24.90
CA LYS A 423 -32.10 18.78 -23.57
C LYS A 423 -30.63 18.36 -23.41
N TYR A 424 -30.20 17.28 -24.07
CA TYR A 424 -28.90 16.65 -23.85
C TYR A 424 -27.96 16.72 -25.05
N VAL A 425 -28.49 16.77 -26.27
CA VAL A 425 -27.70 16.81 -27.50
C VAL A 425 -28.10 18.02 -28.34
N THR A 426 -27.09 18.79 -28.77
CA THR A 426 -27.24 19.91 -29.71
C THR A 426 -26.25 19.75 -30.87
N ARG A 427 -26.23 20.71 -31.81
CA ARG A 427 -25.26 20.75 -32.91
C ARG A 427 -24.34 21.96 -32.75
N ASP A 428 -23.07 21.79 -33.07
CA ASP A 428 -22.12 22.88 -33.17
C ASP A 428 -22.32 23.70 -34.46
N GLU A 429 -21.49 24.73 -34.66
CA GLU A 429 -21.53 25.62 -35.83
C GLU A 429 -21.29 24.86 -37.16
N ASN A 430 -20.63 23.71 -37.10
CA ASN A 430 -20.34 22.85 -38.26
C ASN A 430 -21.40 21.75 -38.46
N GLY A 431 -22.42 21.69 -37.59
CA GLY A 431 -23.49 20.72 -37.63
C GLY A 431 -23.19 19.37 -36.96
N TYR A 432 -22.03 19.21 -36.31
CA TYR A 432 -21.68 18.01 -35.54
C TYR A 432 -22.47 17.94 -34.24
N ALA A 433 -22.92 16.74 -33.87
CA ALA A 433 -23.61 16.53 -32.60
C ALA A 433 -22.64 16.72 -31.44
N ILE A 434 -23.03 17.52 -30.45
CA ILE A 434 -22.28 17.78 -29.22
C ILE A 434 -23.21 17.69 -28.01
N LEU A 435 -22.62 17.43 -26.83
CA LEU A 435 -23.32 17.51 -25.55
C LEU A 435 -23.76 18.96 -25.27
N THR A 436 -24.97 19.15 -24.75
CA THR A 436 -25.37 20.43 -24.16
C THR A 436 -24.62 20.65 -22.84
N ASP A 437 -24.53 21.90 -22.38
CA ASP A 437 -23.94 22.19 -21.07
C ASP A 437 -24.71 21.51 -19.93
N TYR A 438 -26.03 21.35 -20.07
CA TYR A 438 -26.85 20.59 -19.11
C TYR A 438 -26.44 19.11 -19.05
N ALA A 439 -26.30 18.43 -20.19
CA ALA A 439 -25.88 17.02 -20.20
C ALA A 439 -24.51 16.85 -19.56
N ARG A 440 -23.60 17.78 -19.87
CA ARG A 440 -22.24 17.77 -19.34
C ARG A 440 -22.16 17.85 -17.82
N THR A 441 -23.17 18.45 -17.17
CA THR A 441 -23.24 18.54 -15.70
C THR A 441 -24.16 17.51 -15.04
N HIS A 442 -24.92 16.75 -15.85
CA HIS A 442 -25.92 15.77 -15.42
C HIS A 442 -25.80 14.46 -16.21
N MET A 443 -24.58 13.93 -16.33
CA MET A 443 -24.30 12.74 -17.14
C MET A 443 -25.14 11.53 -16.68
N GLU A 444 -25.44 11.42 -15.39
CA GLU A 444 -26.28 10.35 -14.82
C GLU A 444 -27.73 10.35 -15.33
N GLU A 445 -28.24 11.48 -15.84
CA GLU A 445 -29.60 11.55 -16.37
C GLU A 445 -29.70 11.04 -17.81
N CYS A 446 -28.58 11.00 -18.55
CA CYS A 446 -28.61 10.89 -20.00
C CYS A 446 -27.56 9.98 -20.61
N CYS A 447 -26.52 9.57 -19.87
CA CYS A 447 -25.45 8.74 -20.39
C CYS A 447 -25.46 7.33 -19.83
N LEU A 448 -25.08 6.36 -20.67
CA LEU A 448 -24.90 4.97 -20.25
C LEU A 448 -23.59 4.79 -19.48
N VAL A 449 -23.57 3.84 -18.55
CA VAL A 449 -22.42 3.52 -17.70
C VAL A 449 -21.80 2.21 -18.15
N PHE A 450 -20.47 2.19 -18.20
CA PHE A 450 -19.67 1.02 -18.54
C PHE A 450 -18.78 0.63 -17.37
N ASP A 451 -18.69 -0.67 -17.10
CA ASP A 451 -17.74 -1.22 -16.14
C ASP A 451 -16.37 -1.38 -16.82
N LEU A 452 -15.32 -0.91 -16.15
CA LEU A 452 -13.94 -1.00 -16.62
C LEU A 452 -13.27 -2.24 -16.04
N SER A 453 -12.48 -2.90 -16.88
CA SER A 453 -11.58 -3.98 -16.46
C SER A 453 -10.16 -3.73 -16.99
N ILE A 454 -9.16 -4.29 -16.31
CA ILE A 454 -7.75 -4.19 -16.73
C ILE A 454 -7.40 -5.42 -17.56
N LYS A 455 -6.79 -5.22 -18.73
CA LYS A 455 -6.21 -6.30 -19.53
C LYS A 455 -5.26 -7.15 -18.68
N SER A 456 -5.45 -8.46 -18.69
CA SER A 456 -4.64 -9.42 -17.91
C SER A 456 -3.14 -9.11 -18.06
N GLY A 457 -2.49 -8.70 -16.97
CA GLY A 457 -1.06 -8.35 -16.94
C GLY A 457 -0.66 -7.14 -16.09
N PHE A 458 -1.61 -6.32 -15.59
CA PHE A 458 -1.30 -5.15 -14.73
C PHE A 458 -1.96 -5.26 -13.33
N LYS A 459 -1.20 -4.89 -12.29
CA LYS A 459 -1.44 -5.15 -10.85
C LYS A 459 -2.72 -4.50 -10.27
N GLU A 460 -3.29 -5.16 -9.27
CA GLU A 460 -4.45 -4.71 -8.49
C GLU A 460 -4.21 -3.39 -7.71
N SER A 461 -2.96 -3.06 -7.37
CA SER A 461 -2.62 -1.87 -6.58
C SER A 461 -2.84 -0.54 -7.30
N TYR A 462 -3.02 -0.56 -8.62
CA TYR A 462 -3.11 0.62 -9.48
C TYR A 462 -4.49 0.80 -10.12
N HIS A 463 -5.52 0.03 -9.73
CA HIS A 463 -6.82 0.04 -10.42
C HIS A 463 -7.41 1.44 -10.63
N SER A 464 -7.47 2.27 -9.59
CA SER A 464 -7.98 3.64 -9.73
C SER A 464 -7.10 4.53 -10.59
N GLU A 465 -5.78 4.41 -10.50
CA GLU A 465 -4.84 5.21 -11.31
C GLU A 465 -4.91 4.79 -12.79
N CYS A 466 -5.04 3.50 -13.06
CA CYS A 466 -5.22 2.94 -14.39
C CYS A 466 -6.54 3.41 -15.02
N PHE A 467 -7.66 3.36 -14.30
CA PHE A 467 -8.95 3.80 -14.85
C PHE A 467 -9.03 5.31 -15.08
N LEU A 468 -8.31 6.10 -14.26
CA LEU A 468 -8.29 7.56 -14.37
C LEU A 468 -7.24 8.08 -15.36
N ASN A 469 -6.24 7.28 -15.71
CA ASN A 469 -5.27 7.58 -16.76
C ASN A 469 -5.79 7.12 -18.13
N ARG A 470 -6.49 8.02 -18.82
CA ARG A 470 -7.11 7.77 -20.13
C ARG A 470 -6.32 8.47 -21.23
N ASP A 471 -5.07 8.07 -21.43
CA ASP A 471 -4.22 8.54 -22.53
C ASP A 471 -4.10 7.48 -23.65
N LYS A 472 -3.45 7.84 -24.76
CA LYS A 472 -3.34 6.97 -25.95
C LYS A 472 -2.59 5.64 -25.70
N GLY A 473 -1.99 5.45 -24.52
CA GLY A 473 -1.29 4.24 -24.09
C GLY A 473 -2.00 3.47 -22.96
N SER A 474 -3.23 3.82 -22.58
CA SER A 474 -3.93 3.19 -21.45
C SER A 474 -4.42 1.76 -21.79
N ASN A 475 -4.01 0.77 -21.00
CA ASN A 475 -4.38 -0.65 -21.15
C ASN A 475 -5.72 -1.02 -20.46
N ILE A 476 -6.80 -0.35 -20.85
CA ILE A 476 -8.15 -0.52 -20.27
C ILE A 476 -9.05 -1.27 -21.27
N ASP A 477 -9.90 -2.17 -20.76
CA ASP A 477 -11.02 -2.80 -21.50
C ASP A 477 -12.38 -2.40 -20.91
N PHE A 478 -13.44 -2.51 -21.73
CA PHE A 478 -14.82 -2.13 -21.44
C PHE A 478 -15.78 -3.31 -21.54
#